data_AF-A0A8J7IAA1-F1
#
_entry.id   AF-A0A8J7IAA1-F1
#
_cell.length_a   1.000
_cell.length_b   1.000
_cell.length_c   1.000
_cell.angle_alpha   90.00
_cell.angle_beta   90.00
_cell.angle_gamma   90.00
#
_symmetry.space_group_name_H-M   'P 1'
#
loop_
_entity.id
_entity.type
_entity.pdbx_description
1 polymer ?
#
loop_
_entity_poly.entity_id
_entity_poly.type
_entity_poly.pdbx_seq_one_letter_code
_entity_poly.pdbx_strand_id
1 'polypeptide(L)'
;MADDFNDPKTTEHVATATADTSPGDTGTAGHDKPMLIKRDPFGLIVLILGAGAGFWGLLASFGSGWGFWDYTVGLTWIRYAFFLALFTLVLAIGVFIWRRRKGMRTKMPRLLIGAVSAAIFAGYIGYQLSVAMSVPAIHDISTDLADPPQFTTLTLRADNWDAIPGADDKDMRGLSPRQRWALLHQKAYPDIRSVRIDMPVPQVIEAAERLATDRGWDIVAADPARGHMEAVATVSAFRFKDDVVLRVRPAGAGQGSIIDMRSVSEVGQSDLGVNAERVRSFLSDLSGTTTAASR
;
A
#
# COMPACT_ATOMS: atom_id res chain seq x y z
N MET A 1 28.07 -56.79 64.77
CA MET A 1 28.88 -55.92 65.64
C MET A 1 28.30 -54.52 65.48
N ALA A 2 27.62 -53.96 66.48
CA ALA A 2 28.12 -53.65 67.84
C ALA A 2 29.12 -52.49 67.78
N ASP A 3 29.07 -51.43 68.59
CA ASP A 3 28.14 -50.98 69.66
C ASP A 3 28.35 -49.43 69.76
N ASP A 4 27.31 -48.59 69.96
CA ASP A 4 26.79 -48.05 71.24
C ASP A 4 27.54 -46.78 71.79
N PHE A 5 26.91 -46.07 72.74
CA PHE A 5 27.31 -44.84 73.45
C PHE A 5 27.22 -43.51 72.66
N ASN A 6 26.26 -42.58 72.87
CA ASN A 6 25.57 -42.02 74.05
C ASN A 6 26.43 -41.04 74.90
N ASP A 7 26.02 -39.76 74.99
CA ASP A 7 25.45 -39.10 76.20
C ASP A 7 25.05 -37.60 75.89
N PRO A 8 24.50 -36.73 76.79
CA PRO A 8 23.07 -36.41 76.73
C PRO A 8 22.68 -34.92 76.92
N LYS A 9 21.36 -34.63 76.87
CA LYS A 9 20.53 -33.82 77.81
C LYS A 9 19.16 -33.54 77.16
N THR A 10 18.01 -34.03 77.65
CA THR A 10 17.18 -33.52 78.78
C THR A 10 16.98 -31.99 78.78
N THR A 11 15.78 -31.43 78.96
CA THR A 11 14.43 -31.93 79.33
C THR A 11 13.35 -31.45 78.31
N GLU A 12 12.02 -31.55 78.42
CA GLU A 12 10.98 -32.07 79.36
C GLU A 12 9.79 -32.55 78.46
N HIS A 13 9.03 -33.62 78.73
CA HIS A 13 7.76 -33.70 79.51
C HIS A 13 6.72 -32.58 79.24
N VAL A 14 5.40 -32.81 79.15
CA VAL A 14 4.59 -34.06 79.15
C VAL A 14 3.22 -33.84 78.49
N ALA A 15 2.69 -34.92 77.91
CA ALA A 15 1.31 -35.41 77.70
C ALA A 15 0.08 -34.62 78.26
N THR A 16 -1.19 -34.89 77.88
CA THR A 16 -1.82 -36.16 77.43
C THR A 16 -3.19 -35.93 76.76
N ALA A 17 -3.66 -36.89 75.95
CA ALA A 17 -5.03 -37.37 75.71
C ALA A 17 -6.24 -36.39 75.82
N THR A 18 -7.18 -36.41 74.88
CA THR A 18 -8.18 -37.50 74.77
C THR A 18 -8.78 -37.59 73.36
N ALA A 19 -9.22 -38.79 72.97
CA ALA A 19 -9.95 -39.05 71.73
C ALA A 19 -11.43 -39.33 72.05
N ASP A 20 -12.34 -39.05 71.10
CA ASP A 20 -13.39 -40.01 70.75
C ASP A 20 -14.11 -39.74 69.40
N THR A 21 -14.66 -40.81 68.83
CA THR A 21 -15.71 -40.91 67.80
C THR A 21 -15.50 -40.38 66.37
N SER A 22 -15.65 -41.30 65.42
CA SER A 22 -16.08 -41.11 64.01
C SER A 22 -17.61 -41.39 63.92
N PRO A 23 -18.31 -41.37 62.75
CA PRO A 23 -17.93 -40.85 61.42
C PRO A 23 -19.01 -39.94 60.76
N GLY A 24 -18.60 -39.23 59.70
CA GLY A 24 -19.48 -38.86 58.59
C GLY A 24 -20.12 -37.46 58.62
N ASP A 25 -19.76 -36.63 57.64
CA ASP A 25 -20.74 -35.76 56.98
C ASP A 25 -20.49 -35.74 55.46
N THR A 26 -21.58 -35.68 54.71
CA THR A 26 -21.62 -35.79 53.25
C THR A 26 -21.68 -34.43 52.60
N GLY A 27 -20.73 -34.17 51.69
CA GLY A 27 -20.96 -33.28 50.56
C GLY A 27 -21.00 -31.78 50.85
N THR A 28 -19.86 -31.12 50.58
CA THR A 28 -19.93 -29.84 49.86
C THR A 28 -19.25 -30.01 48.51
N ALA A 29 -20.04 -30.42 47.52
CA ALA A 29 -19.64 -30.26 46.13
C ALA A 29 -19.47 -28.76 45.87
N GLY A 30 -18.22 -28.30 45.83
CA GLY A 30 -17.90 -26.93 45.48
C GLY A 30 -18.59 -26.59 44.16
N HIS A 31 -19.53 -25.64 44.20
CA HIS A 31 -20.07 -25.06 43.00
C HIS A 31 -18.94 -24.26 42.33
N ASP A 32 -18.18 -24.94 41.48
CA ASP A 32 -17.41 -24.34 40.41
C ASP A 32 -18.39 -23.62 39.50
N LYS A 33 -18.74 -22.39 39.90
CA LYS A 33 -19.44 -21.43 39.06
C LYS A 33 -18.60 -21.35 37.78
N PRO A 34 -19.10 -21.81 36.62
CA PRO A 34 -18.30 -21.78 35.41
C PRO A 34 -17.84 -20.33 35.25
N MET A 35 -16.54 -20.11 35.03
CA MET A 35 -16.00 -18.76 34.88
C MET A 35 -16.78 -18.07 33.77
N LEU A 36 -17.76 -17.23 34.14
CA LEU A 36 -18.52 -16.46 33.18
C LEU A 36 -17.52 -15.54 32.51
N ILE A 37 -17.10 -15.91 31.31
CA ILE A 37 -16.19 -15.13 30.49
C ILE A 37 -16.90 -13.81 30.23
N LYS A 38 -16.64 -12.80 31.09
CA LYS A 38 -17.31 -11.49 31.02
C LYS A 38 -17.17 -11.00 29.59
N ARG A 39 -18.29 -10.95 28.88
CA ARG A 39 -18.34 -10.57 27.46
C ARG A 39 -17.73 -9.18 27.35
N ASP A 40 -16.86 -9.00 26.36
CA ASP A 40 -16.31 -7.70 26.02
C ASP A 40 -16.96 -7.20 24.72
N PRO A 41 -18.18 -6.64 24.79
CA PRO A 41 -18.90 -6.20 23.60
C PRO A 41 -18.21 -5.01 22.94
N PHE A 42 -17.78 -4.00 23.70
CA PHE A 42 -17.13 -2.81 23.12
C PHE A 42 -15.76 -3.12 22.50
N GLY A 43 -14.97 -4.01 23.10
CA GLY A 43 -13.71 -4.45 22.49
C GLY A 43 -13.93 -5.31 21.26
N LEU A 44 -15.00 -6.12 21.23
CA LEU A 44 -15.43 -6.86 20.04
C LEU A 44 -15.93 -5.94 18.92
N ILE A 45 -16.71 -4.90 19.25
CA ILE A 45 -17.16 -3.87 18.29
C ILE A 45 -15.96 -3.17 17.66
N VAL A 46 -15.01 -2.66 18.47
CA VAL A 46 -13.80 -2.01 17.94
C VAL A 46 -12.96 -2.96 17.07
N LEU A 47 -12.87 -4.25 17.44
CA LEU A 47 -12.21 -5.26 16.62
C LEU A 47 -12.91 -5.48 15.27
N ILE A 48 -14.24 -5.64 15.28
CA ILE A 48 -15.04 -5.86 14.05
C ILE A 48 -14.97 -4.64 13.13
N LEU A 49 -15.12 -3.42 13.67
CA LEU A 49 -15.07 -2.20 12.86
C LEU A 49 -13.66 -1.94 12.31
N GLY A 50 -12.61 -2.17 13.11
CA GLY A 50 -11.23 -1.91 12.70
C GLY A 50 -10.70 -2.90 11.66
N ALA A 51 -10.96 -4.21 11.86
CA ALA A 51 -10.65 -5.22 10.85
C ALA A 51 -11.58 -5.10 9.62
N GLY A 52 -12.86 -4.81 9.85
CA GLY A 52 -13.87 -4.64 8.81
C GLY A 52 -13.60 -3.44 7.88
N ALA A 53 -13.09 -2.32 8.40
CA ALA A 53 -12.68 -1.18 7.58
C ALA A 53 -11.55 -1.56 6.61
N GLY A 54 -10.49 -2.22 7.10
CA GLY A 54 -9.40 -2.70 6.24
C GLY A 54 -9.86 -3.73 5.21
N PHE A 55 -10.70 -4.69 5.62
CA PHE A 55 -11.26 -5.70 4.72
C PHE A 55 -12.18 -5.09 3.65
N TRP A 56 -13.03 -4.13 4.02
CA TRP A 56 -13.89 -3.41 3.07
C TRP A 56 -13.06 -2.58 2.08
N GLY A 57 -12.02 -1.89 2.55
CA GLY A 57 -11.08 -1.17 1.67
C GLY A 57 -10.37 -2.08 0.67
N LEU A 58 -9.92 -3.26 1.11
CA LEU A 58 -9.34 -4.27 0.21
C LEU A 58 -10.37 -4.80 -0.80
N LEU A 59 -11.56 -5.17 -0.34
CA LEU A 59 -12.63 -5.66 -1.20
C LEU A 59 -13.00 -4.62 -2.26
N ALA A 60 -13.12 -3.34 -1.87
CA ALA A 60 -13.39 -2.21 -2.76
C ALA A 60 -12.37 -2.11 -3.91
N SER A 61 -11.06 -2.18 -3.62
CA SER A 61 -10.00 -2.18 -4.64
C SER A 61 -10.07 -3.40 -5.55
N PHE A 62 -10.13 -4.60 -4.95
CA PHE A 62 -10.12 -5.86 -5.69
C PHE A 62 -11.33 -6.01 -6.62
N GLY A 63 -12.53 -5.64 -6.16
CA GLY A 63 -13.72 -5.74 -6.99
C GLY A 63 -13.71 -4.77 -8.17
N SER A 64 -13.07 -3.61 -8.03
CA SER A 64 -12.81 -2.72 -9.18
C SER A 64 -11.83 -3.33 -10.18
N GLY A 65 -10.70 -3.87 -9.72
CA GLY A 65 -9.71 -4.49 -10.62
C GLY A 65 -10.20 -5.74 -11.36
N TRP A 66 -11.22 -6.41 -10.83
CA TRP A 66 -11.88 -7.56 -11.46
C TRP A 66 -13.20 -7.20 -12.17
N GLY A 67 -13.54 -5.91 -12.29
CA GLY A 67 -14.71 -5.45 -13.06
C GLY A 67 -16.08 -5.72 -12.42
N PHE A 68 -16.15 -6.01 -11.12
CA PHE A 68 -17.42 -6.14 -10.40
C PHE A 68 -18.13 -4.79 -10.21
N TRP A 69 -17.38 -3.69 -10.20
CA TRP A 69 -17.89 -2.32 -10.21
C TRP A 69 -16.84 -1.34 -10.75
N ASP A 70 -17.29 -0.18 -11.22
CA ASP A 70 -16.40 0.88 -11.71
C ASP A 70 -15.39 1.35 -10.65
N TYR A 71 -14.22 1.82 -11.07
CA TYR A 71 -13.16 2.24 -10.16
C TYR A 71 -13.54 3.45 -9.28
N THR A 72 -14.39 4.36 -9.76
CA THR A 72 -14.88 5.50 -8.97
C THR A 72 -15.77 5.05 -7.81
N VAL A 73 -16.50 3.93 -7.97
CA VAL A 73 -17.26 3.26 -6.91
C VAL A 73 -16.31 2.65 -5.88
N GLY A 74 -15.27 1.94 -6.34
CA GLY A 74 -14.23 1.38 -5.45
C GLY A 74 -13.52 2.46 -4.63
N LEU A 75 -13.07 3.54 -5.25
CA LEU A 75 -12.48 4.70 -4.56
C LEU A 75 -13.46 5.35 -3.56
N THR A 76 -14.74 5.44 -3.92
CA THR A 76 -15.79 5.94 -3.02
C THR A 76 -15.98 5.04 -1.80
N TRP A 77 -15.91 3.73 -1.95
CA TRP A 77 -15.98 2.77 -0.84
C TRP A 77 -14.73 2.81 0.04
N ILE A 78 -13.53 2.97 -0.52
CA ILE A 78 -12.30 3.21 0.25
C ILE A 78 -12.44 4.46 1.11
N ARG A 79 -13.01 5.55 0.57
CA ARG A 79 -13.28 6.77 1.33
C ARG A 79 -14.22 6.51 2.52
N TYR A 80 -15.27 5.70 2.36
CA TYR A 80 -16.15 5.32 3.47
C TYR A 80 -15.45 4.40 4.49
N ALA A 81 -14.68 3.42 4.03
CA ALA A 81 -13.85 2.57 4.89
C ALA A 81 -12.83 3.39 5.69
N PHE A 82 -12.24 4.44 5.10
CA PHE A 82 -11.31 5.35 5.76
C PHE A 82 -11.99 6.12 6.90
N PHE A 83 -13.17 6.72 6.65
CA PHE A 83 -13.94 7.37 7.71
C PHE A 83 -14.40 6.38 8.79
N LEU A 84 -14.72 5.13 8.43
CA LEU A 84 -15.02 4.07 9.41
C LEU A 84 -13.81 3.72 10.29
N ALA A 85 -12.61 3.68 9.72
CA ALA A 85 -11.37 3.47 10.48
C ALA A 85 -11.09 4.65 11.43
N LEU A 86 -11.22 5.91 10.97
CA LEU A 86 -11.08 7.09 11.83
C LEU A 86 -12.11 7.10 12.97
N PHE A 87 -13.38 6.79 12.67
CA PHE A 87 -14.42 6.64 13.69
C PHE A 87 -14.07 5.54 14.70
N THR A 88 -13.52 4.40 14.23
CA THR A 88 -13.09 3.30 15.09
C THR A 88 -11.96 3.71 16.03
N LEU A 89 -11.02 4.54 15.58
CA LEU A 89 -9.95 5.08 16.44
C LEU A 89 -10.52 5.99 17.54
N VAL A 90 -11.42 6.92 17.19
CA VAL A 90 -12.09 7.79 18.16
C VAL A 90 -12.91 6.97 19.17
N LEU A 91 -13.63 5.95 18.70
CA LEU A 91 -14.38 5.02 19.54
C LEU A 91 -13.45 4.24 20.48
N ALA A 92 -12.32 3.74 19.99
CA ALA A 92 -11.34 3.01 20.80
C ALA A 92 -10.76 3.87 21.92
N ILE A 93 -10.41 5.14 21.62
CA ILE A 93 -9.95 6.13 22.60
C ILE A 93 -11.05 6.42 23.62
N GLY A 94 -12.29 6.66 23.18
CA GLY A 94 -13.43 6.90 24.08
C GLY A 94 -13.70 5.72 25.03
N VAL A 95 -13.69 4.49 24.50
CA VAL A 95 -13.85 3.25 25.28
C VAL A 95 -12.69 3.08 26.27
N PHE A 96 -11.46 3.39 25.88
CA PHE A 96 -10.29 3.33 26.77
C PHE A 96 -10.41 4.32 27.94
N ILE A 97 -10.71 5.60 27.66
CA ILE A 97 -10.88 6.66 28.67
C ILE A 97 -12.05 6.31 29.61
N TRP A 98 -13.18 5.85 29.08
CA TRP A 98 -14.34 5.46 29.88
C TRP A 98 -14.03 4.30 30.84
N ARG A 99 -13.39 3.23 30.35
CA ARG A 99 -12.99 2.08 31.19
C ARG A 99 -12.00 2.50 32.29
N ARG A 100 -11.04 3.36 31.97
CA ARG A 100 -10.11 3.97 32.95
C ARG A 100 -10.87 4.74 34.03
N ARG A 101 -11.76 5.66 33.65
CA ARG A 101 -12.58 6.46 34.59
C ARG A 101 -13.51 5.62 35.47
N LYS A 102 -13.94 4.44 35.01
CA LYS A 102 -14.77 3.50 35.78
C LYS A 102 -13.97 2.43 36.54
N GLY A 103 -12.64 2.50 36.59
CA GLY A 103 -11.80 1.52 37.29
C GLY A 103 -11.92 0.08 36.75
N MET A 104 -12.43 -0.10 35.53
CA MET A 104 -12.71 -1.41 34.98
C MET A 104 -11.41 -2.09 34.54
N ARG A 105 -11.23 -3.37 34.87
CA ARG A 105 -10.18 -4.21 34.28
C ARG A 105 -10.39 -4.31 32.77
N THR A 106 -9.63 -3.52 32.01
CA THR A 106 -9.67 -3.43 30.57
C THR A 106 -9.24 -4.76 29.95
N LYS A 107 -10.12 -5.43 29.20
CA LYS A 107 -9.69 -6.48 28.26
C LYS A 107 -9.04 -5.79 27.05
N MET A 108 -7.76 -5.45 27.21
CA MET A 108 -6.99 -4.71 26.22
C MET A 108 -6.83 -5.35 24.84
N PRO A 109 -6.67 -6.69 24.64
CA PRO A 109 -6.22 -7.20 23.35
C PRO A 109 -7.19 -6.94 22.20
N ARG A 110 -8.50 -7.11 22.39
CA ARG A 110 -9.49 -6.85 21.32
C ARG A 110 -9.57 -5.37 20.95
N LEU A 111 -9.54 -4.50 21.96
CA LEU A 111 -9.53 -3.05 21.79
C LEU A 111 -8.27 -2.57 21.06
N LEU A 112 -7.11 -3.09 21.45
CA LEU A 112 -5.82 -2.79 20.81
C LEU A 112 -5.76 -3.32 19.37
N ILE A 113 -6.10 -4.59 19.12
CA ILE A 113 -6.04 -5.16 17.78
C ILE A 113 -6.95 -4.38 16.83
N GLY A 114 -8.20 -4.10 17.23
CA GLY A 114 -9.12 -3.29 16.41
C GLY A 114 -8.60 -1.88 16.15
N ALA A 115 -8.08 -1.21 17.18
CA ALA A 115 -7.49 0.13 17.03
C ALA A 115 -6.24 0.12 16.14
N VAL A 116 -5.36 -0.88 16.26
CA VAL A 116 -4.15 -1.03 15.44
C VAL A 116 -4.51 -1.35 13.99
N SER A 117 -5.46 -2.25 13.74
CA SER A 117 -5.96 -2.51 12.38
C SER A 117 -6.55 -1.26 11.72
N ALA A 118 -7.36 -0.49 12.48
CA ALA A 118 -7.89 0.79 12.01
C ALA A 118 -6.77 1.82 11.76
N ALA A 119 -5.76 1.89 12.63
CA ALA A 119 -4.63 2.80 12.49
C ALA A 119 -3.74 2.47 11.29
N ILE A 120 -3.48 1.19 11.02
CA ILE A 120 -2.71 0.74 9.85
C ILE A 120 -3.44 1.12 8.56
N PHE A 121 -4.73 0.81 8.46
CA PHE A 121 -5.51 1.15 7.26
C PHE A 121 -5.67 2.67 7.07
N ALA A 122 -6.01 3.40 8.13
CA ALA A 122 -6.12 4.86 8.06
C ALA A 122 -4.76 5.54 7.78
N GLY A 123 -3.66 5.01 8.35
CA GLY A 123 -2.31 5.49 8.07
C GLY A 123 -1.89 5.27 6.63
N TYR A 124 -2.19 4.09 6.06
CA TYR A 124 -1.94 3.80 4.65
C TYR A 124 -2.71 4.73 3.71
N ILE A 125 -4.03 4.89 3.91
CA ILE A 125 -4.83 5.81 3.08
C ILE A 125 -4.40 7.27 3.30
N GLY A 126 -4.05 7.66 4.52
CA GLY A 126 -3.49 8.99 4.82
C GLY A 126 -2.16 9.25 4.11
N TYR A 127 -1.29 8.24 4.00
CA TYR A 127 -0.06 8.31 3.20
C TYR A 127 -0.36 8.45 1.71
N GLN A 128 -1.28 7.65 1.15
CA GLN A 128 -1.69 7.80 -0.26
C GLN A 128 -2.27 9.19 -0.56
N LEU A 129 -3.05 9.77 0.36
CA LEU A 129 -3.53 11.15 0.24
C LEU A 129 -2.38 12.17 0.32
N SER A 130 -1.39 11.94 1.18
CA SER A 130 -0.18 12.78 1.25
C SER A 130 0.61 12.77 -0.06
N VAL A 131 0.72 11.60 -0.72
CA VAL A 131 1.32 11.48 -2.07
C VAL A 131 0.47 12.20 -3.11
N ALA A 132 -0.86 12.02 -3.10
CA ALA A 132 -1.77 12.68 -4.02
C ALA A 132 -1.73 14.22 -3.96
N MET A 133 -1.36 14.78 -2.80
CA MET A 133 -1.17 16.23 -2.61
C MET A 133 0.24 16.72 -2.96
N SER A 134 1.23 15.82 -3.09
CA SER A 134 2.63 16.20 -3.38
C SER A 134 3.00 16.13 -4.86
N VAL A 135 2.22 15.41 -5.68
CA VAL A 135 2.40 15.31 -7.13
C VAL A 135 1.37 16.16 -7.89
N PRO A 136 1.69 16.67 -9.10
CA PRO A 136 0.68 17.26 -9.97
C PRO A 136 -0.38 16.23 -10.38
N ALA A 137 -1.62 16.67 -10.55
CA ALA A 137 -2.67 15.87 -11.17
C ALA A 137 -2.50 15.82 -12.70
N ILE A 138 -1.48 15.09 -13.13
CA ILE A 138 -1.26 14.63 -14.50
C ILE A 138 -1.01 13.11 -14.45
N HIS A 139 -1.24 12.42 -15.57
CA HIS A 139 -1.12 10.96 -15.70
C HIS A 139 -0.43 10.54 -17.00
N ASP A 140 0.07 11.50 -17.77
CA ASP A 140 0.79 11.35 -19.03
C ASP A 140 2.22 11.87 -18.80
N ILE A 141 3.22 11.00 -18.88
CA ILE A 141 4.61 11.30 -18.58
C ILE A 141 5.44 10.96 -19.81
N SER A 142 6.23 11.91 -20.31
CA SER A 142 7.13 11.72 -21.46
C SER A 142 8.54 12.23 -21.16
N THR A 143 9.55 11.57 -21.71
CA THR A 143 10.95 12.03 -21.71
C THR A 143 11.21 13.17 -22.68
N ASP A 144 10.41 13.27 -23.74
CA ASP A 144 10.44 14.34 -24.74
C ASP A 144 9.09 15.09 -24.66
N LEU A 145 9.11 16.33 -24.19
CA LEU A 145 7.90 17.15 -24.05
C LEU A 145 7.57 17.94 -25.33
N ALA A 146 8.54 18.12 -26.22
CA ALA A 146 8.36 18.84 -27.47
C ALA A 146 7.72 17.91 -28.52
N ASP A 147 8.32 16.73 -28.71
CA ASP A 147 7.86 15.67 -29.58
C ASP A 147 7.70 14.34 -28.81
N PRO A 148 6.65 14.21 -27.96
CA PRO A 148 6.41 12.97 -27.21
C PRO A 148 6.30 11.76 -28.14
N PRO A 149 6.81 10.59 -27.72
CA PRO A 149 6.51 9.32 -28.38
C PRO A 149 5.00 9.14 -28.64
N GLN A 150 4.67 8.66 -29.84
CA GLN A 150 3.31 8.48 -30.31
C GLN A 150 2.93 7.00 -30.28
N PHE A 151 1.72 6.71 -29.79
CA PHE A 151 1.14 5.37 -29.88
C PHE A 151 0.59 5.16 -31.30
N THR A 152 0.75 3.95 -31.82
CA THR A 152 0.38 3.55 -33.19
C THR A 152 -0.53 2.32 -33.21
N THR A 153 -0.49 1.50 -32.14
CA THR A 153 -1.30 0.29 -32.00
C THR A 153 -2.30 0.45 -30.84
N LEU A 154 -1.84 0.96 -29.69
CA LEU A 154 -2.67 1.43 -28.60
C LEU A 154 -3.34 2.76 -28.98
N THR A 155 -4.57 2.94 -28.50
CA THR A 155 -5.36 4.17 -28.73
C THR A 155 -5.60 4.84 -27.40
N LEU A 156 -4.93 5.98 -27.17
CA LEU A 156 -5.15 6.79 -25.98
C LEU A 156 -6.61 7.25 -25.89
N ARG A 157 -7.11 7.34 -24.66
CA ARG A 157 -8.41 7.92 -24.33
C ARG A 157 -8.55 9.34 -24.90
N ALA A 158 -9.73 9.67 -25.40
CA ALA A 158 -10.00 10.96 -26.04
C ALA A 158 -9.79 12.16 -25.10
N ASP A 159 -10.00 11.98 -23.80
CA ASP A 159 -9.91 13.02 -22.76
C ASP A 159 -8.50 13.18 -22.15
N ASN A 160 -7.47 12.55 -22.75
CA ASN A 160 -6.11 12.45 -22.20
C ASN A 160 -5.48 13.80 -21.78
N TRP A 161 -5.87 14.92 -22.40
CA TRP A 161 -5.41 16.26 -22.03
C TRP A 161 -6.54 17.22 -21.65
N ASP A 162 -7.77 16.76 -21.44
CA ASP A 162 -8.90 17.64 -21.12
C ASP A 162 -8.80 18.20 -19.69
N ALA A 163 -8.40 17.35 -18.74
CA ALA A 163 -8.41 17.62 -17.30
C ALA A 163 -7.07 18.11 -16.72
N ILE A 164 -6.19 18.73 -17.53
CA ILE A 164 -4.92 19.27 -17.04
C ILE A 164 -5.16 20.40 -16.02
N PRO A 165 -4.44 20.47 -14.88
CA PRO A 165 -4.57 21.55 -13.89
C PRO A 165 -4.07 22.94 -14.33
N GLY A 166 -4.37 23.96 -13.54
CA GLY A 166 -3.79 25.30 -13.68
C GLY A 166 -4.41 26.18 -14.78
N ALA A 167 -5.64 25.91 -15.23
CA ALA A 167 -6.31 26.76 -16.22
C ALA A 167 -6.58 28.19 -15.71
N ASP A 168 -6.92 28.32 -14.43
CA ASP A 168 -7.23 29.60 -13.76
C ASP A 168 -5.99 30.30 -13.19
N ASP A 169 -4.89 29.57 -13.01
CA ASP A 169 -3.64 30.05 -12.41
C ASP A 169 -3.06 31.20 -13.23
N LYS A 170 -2.61 32.26 -12.56
CA LYS A 170 -2.11 33.49 -13.21
C LYS A 170 -1.03 33.22 -14.26
N ASP A 171 -0.12 32.29 -13.97
CA ASP A 171 1.07 32.02 -14.79
C ASP A 171 0.80 30.99 -15.91
N MET A 172 -0.38 30.36 -15.93
CA MET A 172 -0.79 29.35 -16.91
C MET A 172 -2.09 29.70 -17.66
N ARG A 173 -2.74 30.81 -17.29
CA ARG A 173 -3.96 31.31 -17.92
C ARG A 173 -3.76 31.59 -19.41
N GLY A 174 -4.66 31.07 -20.24
CA GLY A 174 -4.60 31.21 -21.69
C GLY A 174 -3.67 30.23 -22.40
N LEU A 175 -2.94 29.38 -21.67
CA LEU A 175 -2.18 28.28 -22.26
C LEU A 175 -3.10 27.10 -22.63
N SER A 176 -2.83 26.49 -23.79
CA SER A 176 -3.48 25.23 -24.18
C SER A 176 -3.20 24.11 -23.16
N PRO A 177 -4.05 23.08 -23.06
CA PRO A 177 -3.83 21.99 -22.11
C PRO A 177 -2.47 21.31 -22.27
N ARG A 178 -1.98 21.11 -23.51
CA ARG A 178 -0.64 20.55 -23.79
C ARG A 178 0.50 21.46 -23.29
N GLN A 179 0.35 22.78 -23.36
CA GLN A 179 1.33 23.71 -22.80
C GLN A 179 1.33 23.67 -21.26
N ARG A 180 0.15 23.62 -20.63
CA ARG A 180 0.03 23.49 -19.16
C ARG A 180 0.60 22.15 -18.67
N TRP A 181 0.34 21.07 -19.40
CA TRP A 181 0.92 19.75 -19.15
C TRP A 181 2.45 19.78 -19.16
N ALA A 182 3.05 20.35 -20.21
CA ALA A 182 4.51 20.45 -20.32
C ALA A 182 5.13 21.28 -19.18
N LEU A 183 4.50 22.38 -18.76
CA LEU A 183 4.97 23.19 -17.62
C LEU A 183 4.85 22.45 -16.28
N LEU A 184 3.73 21.78 -16.02
CA LEU A 184 3.53 20.97 -14.80
C LEU A 184 4.51 19.81 -14.73
N HIS A 185 4.70 19.11 -15.86
CA HIS A 185 5.67 18.02 -15.99
C HIS A 185 7.10 18.52 -15.76
N GLN A 186 7.54 19.57 -16.45
CA GLN A 186 8.89 20.14 -16.28
C GLN A 186 9.15 20.64 -14.85
N LYS A 187 8.13 21.16 -14.17
CA LYS A 187 8.22 21.64 -12.78
C LYS A 187 8.33 20.49 -11.76
N ALA A 188 7.59 19.40 -11.96
CA ALA A 188 7.54 18.28 -11.02
C ALA A 188 8.59 17.19 -11.30
N TYR A 189 8.96 17.00 -12.57
CA TYR A 189 9.80 15.92 -13.06
C TYR A 189 10.93 16.44 -13.98
N PRO A 190 11.72 17.43 -13.56
CA PRO A 190 12.77 18.05 -14.38
C PRO A 190 13.91 17.09 -14.77
N ASP A 191 13.98 15.93 -14.12
CA ASP A 191 14.94 14.84 -14.30
C ASP A 191 14.52 13.83 -15.37
N ILE A 192 13.22 13.70 -15.67
CA ILE A 192 12.72 12.77 -16.69
C ILE A 192 13.03 13.32 -18.08
N ARG A 193 14.00 12.71 -18.77
CA ARG A 193 14.54 13.14 -20.07
C ARG A 193 14.98 11.94 -20.90
N SER A 194 15.19 12.17 -22.20
CA SER A 194 15.68 11.15 -23.13
C SER A 194 17.04 10.61 -22.69
N VAL A 195 17.23 9.29 -22.77
CA VAL A 195 18.46 8.61 -22.32
C VAL A 195 19.30 8.18 -23.52
N ARG A 196 20.60 8.44 -23.50
CA ARG A 196 21.54 7.86 -24.48
C ARG A 196 22.06 6.52 -23.97
N ILE A 197 22.09 5.52 -24.85
CA ILE A 197 22.76 4.23 -24.63
C ILE A 197 23.70 3.93 -25.80
N ASP A 198 24.87 3.35 -25.52
CA ASP A 198 25.83 2.96 -26.57
C ASP A 198 25.53 1.55 -27.12
N MET A 199 24.28 1.39 -27.57
CA MET A 199 23.72 0.15 -28.13
C MET A 199 22.92 0.46 -29.42
N PRO A 200 23.00 -0.38 -30.47
CA PRO A 200 22.21 -0.21 -31.70
C PRO A 200 20.70 -0.30 -31.47
N VAL A 201 19.92 0.47 -32.23
CA VAL A 201 18.46 0.60 -32.09
C VAL A 201 17.71 -0.74 -31.93
N PRO A 202 17.96 -1.79 -32.76
CA PRO A 202 17.22 -3.05 -32.62
C PRO A 202 17.52 -3.77 -31.29
N GLN A 203 18.77 -3.77 -30.86
CA GLN A 203 19.19 -4.43 -29.62
C GLN A 203 18.57 -3.75 -28.38
N VAL A 204 18.36 -2.43 -28.45
CA VAL A 204 17.68 -1.68 -27.38
C VAL A 204 16.21 -2.07 -27.27
N ILE A 205 15.50 -2.22 -28.41
CA ILE A 205 14.11 -2.68 -28.40
C ILE A 205 14.01 -4.12 -27.90
N GLU A 206 14.87 -5.02 -28.37
CA GLU A 206 14.92 -6.41 -27.86
C GLU A 206 15.22 -6.47 -26.35
N ALA A 207 16.06 -5.58 -25.82
CA ALA A 207 16.34 -5.48 -24.40
C ALA A 207 15.14 -4.91 -23.61
N ALA A 208 14.45 -3.90 -24.16
CA ALA A 208 13.25 -3.33 -23.59
C ALA A 208 12.07 -4.32 -23.56
N GLU A 209 11.91 -5.11 -24.62
CA GLU A 209 10.89 -6.16 -24.72
C GLU A 209 11.10 -7.25 -23.65
N ARG A 210 12.35 -7.71 -23.47
CA ARG A 210 12.70 -8.63 -22.38
C ARG A 210 12.42 -8.02 -21.01
N LEU A 211 12.89 -6.79 -20.74
CA LEU A 211 12.69 -6.11 -19.45
C LEU A 211 11.21 -5.88 -19.13
N ALA A 212 10.39 -5.53 -20.13
CA ALA A 212 8.95 -5.36 -19.96
C ALA A 212 8.24 -6.70 -19.70
N THR A 213 8.66 -7.77 -20.40
CA THR A 213 8.17 -9.14 -20.17
C THR A 213 8.51 -9.62 -18.76
N ASP A 214 9.76 -9.41 -18.30
CA ASP A 214 10.20 -9.74 -16.94
C ASP A 214 9.44 -8.95 -15.86
N ARG A 215 9.00 -7.72 -16.19
CA ARG A 215 8.12 -6.88 -15.36
C ARG A 215 6.62 -7.25 -15.49
N GLY A 216 6.27 -8.25 -16.28
CA GLY A 216 4.90 -8.72 -16.48
C GLY A 216 4.00 -7.72 -17.22
N TRP A 217 4.55 -6.93 -18.15
CA TRP A 217 3.77 -6.04 -19.00
C TRP A 217 3.24 -6.79 -20.23
N ASP A 218 2.03 -6.46 -20.66
CA ASP A 218 1.42 -7.04 -21.86
C ASP A 218 2.02 -6.35 -23.09
N ILE A 219 2.89 -7.02 -23.85
CA ILE A 219 3.50 -6.44 -25.06
C ILE A 219 2.46 -6.41 -26.19
N VAL A 220 2.19 -5.23 -26.72
CA VAL A 220 1.17 -5.01 -27.77
C VAL A 220 1.80 -4.88 -29.16
N ALA A 221 2.97 -4.25 -29.25
CA ALA A 221 3.78 -4.19 -30.46
C ALA A 221 5.27 -4.07 -30.14
N ALA A 222 6.11 -4.70 -30.95
CA ALA A 222 7.55 -4.48 -30.95
C ALA A 222 8.06 -4.51 -32.41
N ASP A 223 8.77 -3.46 -32.81
CA ASP A 223 9.42 -3.33 -34.12
C ASP A 223 10.88 -2.86 -33.90
N PRO A 224 11.82 -3.80 -33.69
CA PRO A 224 13.23 -3.47 -33.49
C PRO A 224 13.86 -2.73 -34.67
N ALA A 225 13.37 -2.93 -35.89
CA ALA A 225 13.89 -2.26 -37.08
C ALA A 225 13.47 -0.79 -37.15
N ARG A 226 12.25 -0.44 -36.70
CA ARG A 226 11.79 0.94 -36.56
C ARG A 226 12.23 1.62 -35.27
N GLY A 227 12.71 0.87 -34.27
CA GLY A 227 13.00 1.41 -32.96
C GLY A 227 11.73 1.74 -32.18
N HIS A 228 10.71 0.89 -32.26
CA HIS A 228 9.39 1.17 -31.69
C HIS A 228 8.87 0.00 -30.85
N MET A 229 8.21 0.30 -29.74
CA MET A 229 7.60 -0.69 -28.86
C MET A 229 6.40 -0.09 -28.12
N GLU A 230 5.32 -0.84 -27.99
CA GLU A 230 4.12 -0.51 -27.21
C GLU A 230 3.74 -1.67 -26.28
N ALA A 231 3.40 -1.35 -25.03
CA ALA A 231 3.01 -2.33 -24.02
C ALA A 231 2.03 -1.73 -23.01
N VAL A 232 1.27 -2.58 -22.31
CA VAL A 232 0.38 -2.16 -21.21
C VAL A 232 0.94 -2.63 -19.88
N ALA A 233 1.15 -1.68 -18.96
CA ALA A 233 1.59 -1.98 -17.60
C ALA A 233 0.39 -1.94 -16.63
N THR A 234 0.10 -3.05 -15.96
CA THR A 234 -0.99 -3.11 -14.95
C THR A 234 -0.45 -2.81 -13.54
N VAL A 235 -1.14 -1.94 -12.78
CA VAL A 235 -0.73 -1.52 -11.42
C VAL A 235 -1.83 -1.63 -10.36
N SER A 236 -1.37 -1.91 -9.13
CA SER A 236 -2.14 -1.98 -7.89
C SER A 236 -3.27 -3.04 -7.86
N ALA A 237 -3.94 -3.16 -6.71
CA ALA A 237 -5.13 -4.01 -6.57
C ALA A 237 -6.32 -3.54 -7.44
N PHE A 238 -6.35 -2.27 -7.85
CA PHE A 238 -7.32 -1.73 -8.81
C PHE A 238 -7.07 -2.19 -10.24
N ARG A 239 -5.92 -2.82 -10.55
CA ARG A 239 -5.53 -3.24 -11.90
C ARG A 239 -5.68 -2.12 -12.94
N PHE A 240 -5.35 -0.89 -12.54
CA PHE A 240 -5.26 0.23 -13.47
C PHE A 240 -4.19 -0.06 -14.50
N LYS A 241 -4.42 0.41 -15.72
CA LYS A 241 -3.54 0.19 -16.85
C LYS A 241 -2.89 1.51 -17.25
N ASP A 242 -1.60 1.44 -17.52
CA ASP A 242 -0.84 2.51 -18.14
C ASP A 242 -0.34 2.02 -19.51
N ASP A 243 -0.72 2.75 -20.56
CA ASP A 243 -0.19 2.58 -21.91
C ASP A 243 1.26 3.09 -21.95
N VAL A 244 2.19 2.25 -22.37
CA VAL A 244 3.62 2.55 -22.46
C VAL A 244 4.06 2.48 -23.92
N VAL A 245 4.82 3.49 -24.37
CA VAL A 245 5.50 3.48 -25.67
C VAL A 245 6.97 3.85 -25.50
N LEU A 246 7.82 3.14 -26.24
CA LEU A 246 9.26 3.40 -26.36
C LEU A 246 9.59 3.76 -27.82
N ARG A 247 10.28 4.88 -28.01
CA ARG A 247 10.82 5.33 -29.30
C ARG A 247 12.34 5.42 -29.20
N VAL A 248 13.03 4.63 -30.01
CA VAL A 248 14.50 4.53 -30.00
C VAL A 248 15.04 5.00 -31.35
N ARG A 249 15.95 5.98 -31.33
CA ARG A 249 16.49 6.64 -32.53
C ARG A 249 18.02 6.55 -32.57
N PRO A 250 18.68 6.44 -33.73
CA PRO A 250 20.15 6.45 -33.80
C PRO A 250 20.76 7.73 -33.23
N ALA A 251 21.81 7.60 -32.42
CA ALA A 251 22.48 8.72 -31.76
C ALA A 251 23.72 9.17 -32.53
N GLY A 252 23.54 10.07 -33.50
CA GLY A 252 24.63 10.58 -34.35
C GLY A 252 25.07 9.55 -35.39
N ALA A 253 26.38 9.37 -35.57
CA ALA A 253 26.98 8.50 -36.61
C ALA A 253 26.84 6.97 -36.34
N GLY A 254 25.73 6.53 -35.74
CA GLY A 254 25.37 5.11 -35.59
C GLY A 254 25.95 4.38 -34.37
N GLN A 255 26.83 5.00 -33.58
CA GLN A 255 27.46 4.36 -32.41
C GLN A 255 26.63 4.50 -31.12
N GLY A 256 25.33 4.24 -31.18
CA GLY A 256 24.42 4.30 -30.02
C GLY A 256 23.01 4.76 -30.39
N SER A 257 22.15 4.87 -29.38
CA SER A 257 20.75 5.23 -29.52
C SER A 257 20.31 6.27 -28.47
N ILE A 258 19.35 7.11 -28.85
CA ILE A 258 18.56 7.96 -27.94
C ILE A 258 17.23 7.25 -27.71
N ILE A 259 16.90 7.03 -26.44
CA ILE A 259 15.67 6.40 -25.98
C ILE A 259 14.75 7.50 -25.48
N ASP A 260 13.56 7.58 -26.08
CA ASP A 260 12.42 8.31 -25.55
C ASP A 260 11.37 7.32 -25.05
N MET A 261 10.74 7.63 -23.92
CA MET A 261 9.68 6.83 -23.32
C MET A 261 8.49 7.72 -22.96
N ARG A 262 7.28 7.21 -23.15
CA ARG A 262 6.06 7.82 -22.65
C ARG A 262 5.18 6.76 -21.99
N SER A 263 4.54 7.14 -20.88
CA SER A 263 3.69 6.27 -20.08
C SER A 263 2.45 7.05 -19.64
N VAL A 264 1.26 6.49 -19.90
CA VAL A 264 -0.01 7.21 -19.86
C VAL A 264 -1.10 6.37 -19.19
N SER A 265 -1.69 6.85 -18.10
CA SER A 265 -2.78 6.12 -17.44
C SER A 265 -4.09 6.17 -18.23
N GLU A 266 -4.74 5.01 -18.39
CA GLU A 266 -6.04 4.86 -19.06
C GLU A 266 -7.19 5.54 -18.29
N VAL A 267 -7.01 5.83 -17.00
CA VAL A 267 -8.08 6.33 -16.10
C VAL A 267 -7.61 7.43 -15.15
N GLY A 268 -8.57 8.18 -14.60
CA GLY A 268 -8.33 9.20 -13.58
C GLY A 268 -7.75 10.51 -14.11
N GLN A 269 -7.40 11.43 -13.20
CA GLN A 269 -6.74 12.71 -13.52
C GLN A 269 -5.28 12.74 -13.02
N SER A 270 -4.91 11.79 -12.16
CA SER A 270 -3.56 11.60 -11.63
C SER A 270 -3.31 10.10 -11.49
N ASP A 271 -2.07 9.71 -11.75
CA ASP A 271 -1.52 8.38 -11.53
C ASP A 271 -0.80 8.26 -10.17
N LEU A 272 -0.86 9.30 -9.32
CA LEU A 272 -0.09 9.41 -8.08
C LEU A 272 1.44 9.37 -8.27
N GLY A 273 1.94 9.73 -9.45
CA GLY A 273 3.36 9.70 -9.81
C GLY A 273 3.87 8.33 -10.29
N VAL A 274 2.98 7.34 -10.47
CA VAL A 274 3.35 5.98 -10.87
C VAL A 274 4.04 5.92 -12.24
N ASN A 275 3.61 6.70 -13.23
CA ASN A 275 4.24 6.74 -14.55
C ASN A 275 5.58 7.48 -14.51
N ALA A 276 5.75 8.46 -13.62
CA ALA A 276 7.04 9.10 -13.38
C ALA A 276 8.07 8.10 -12.82
N GLU A 277 7.66 7.29 -11.85
CA GLU A 277 8.50 6.23 -11.30
C GLU A 277 8.73 5.08 -12.30
N ARG A 278 7.73 4.74 -13.12
CA ARG A 278 7.86 3.75 -14.19
C ARG A 278 8.92 4.17 -15.21
N VAL A 279 8.85 5.40 -15.71
CA VAL A 279 9.79 5.91 -16.73
C VAL A 279 11.21 5.95 -16.16
N ARG A 280 11.40 6.44 -14.93
CA ARG A 280 12.70 6.42 -14.25
C ARG A 280 13.27 5.01 -14.10
N SER A 281 12.53 4.14 -13.43
CA SER A 281 13.00 2.77 -13.13
C SER A 281 13.22 1.94 -14.38
N PHE A 282 12.41 2.10 -15.43
CA PHE A 282 12.58 1.35 -16.67
C PHE A 282 13.81 1.80 -17.45
N LEU A 283 14.03 3.12 -17.59
CA LEU A 283 15.20 3.65 -18.29
C LEU A 283 16.50 3.48 -17.52
N SER A 284 16.45 3.49 -16.18
CA SER A 284 17.59 3.17 -15.30
C SER A 284 18.06 1.74 -15.53
N ASP A 285 17.15 0.76 -15.46
CA ASP A 285 17.46 -0.65 -15.70
C ASP A 285 17.89 -0.91 -17.17
N LEU A 286 17.15 -0.38 -18.15
CA LEU A 286 17.41 -0.58 -19.57
C LEU A 286 18.76 -0.01 -20.02
N SER A 287 19.21 1.10 -19.45
CA SER A 287 20.52 1.69 -19.74
C SER A 287 21.68 1.05 -18.97
N GLY A 288 21.40 0.14 -18.04
CA GLY A 288 22.40 -0.36 -17.08
C GLY A 288 22.90 0.71 -16.10
N THR A 289 22.33 1.92 -16.13
CA THR A 289 22.64 2.98 -15.17
C THR A 289 21.89 2.68 -13.89
N THR A 290 22.50 1.97 -12.95
CA THR A 290 21.96 1.87 -11.59
C THR A 290 21.97 3.25 -10.94
N THR A 291 20.88 4.00 -11.07
CA THR A 291 20.64 5.15 -10.20
C THR A 291 20.46 4.60 -8.81
N ALA A 292 21.43 4.87 -7.92
CA ALA A 292 21.36 4.42 -6.54
C ALA A 292 20.08 4.98 -5.91
N ALA A 293 19.09 4.10 -5.69
CA ALA A 293 17.77 4.50 -5.24
C ALA A 293 17.87 5.29 -3.93
N SER A 294 17.29 6.49 -3.92
CA SER A 294 17.04 7.22 -2.69
C SER A 294 16.06 6.41 -1.85
N ARG A 295 16.55 5.86 -0.73
CA ARG A 295 15.73 5.24 0.31
C ARG A 295 14.91 6.26 1.08
#